data_AF-A0A930ESB9-F1
#
_entry.id   AF-A0A930ESB9-F1
#
_cell.length_a   1.000
_cell.length_b   1.000
_cell.length_c   1.000
_cell.angle_alpha   90.00
_cell.angle_beta   90.00
_cell.angle_gamma   90.00
#
_symmetry.space_group_name_H-M   'P 1'
#
loop_
_entity.id
_entity.type
_entity.pdbx_description
1 polymer ?
#
loop_
_entity_poly.entity_id
_entity_poly.type
_entity_poly.pdbx_seq_one_letter_code
_entity_poly.pdbx_strand_id
1 'polypeptide(L)'
;MNQYIFILNEMGERITSIVDNTVTKEQLLTTAKEQWPDAADYIYSENGDNMLDEFMKGKFYVDGKFVEPQAKEPTKAEKIAEIRNYYNGRFETLEQMLLRRRLINGDITDLQDQFKKLNQEMVLKIKAVK
;
A
#
# COMPACT_ATOMS: atom_id res chain seq x y z
N MET A 1 34.10 1.22 10.07
CA MET A 1 32.75 1.64 10.47
C MET A 1 32.32 2.70 9.49
N ASN A 2 31.30 2.40 8.70
CA ASN A 2 30.80 3.31 7.68
C ASN A 2 29.71 4.20 8.29
N GLN A 3 29.79 5.50 8.05
CA GLN A 3 28.77 6.45 8.46
C GLN A 3 27.61 6.39 7.47
N TYR A 4 26.43 6.05 7.98
CA TYR A 4 25.21 6.01 7.18
C TYR A 4 24.20 7.01 7.72
N ILE A 5 23.47 7.63 6.79
CA ILE A 5 22.19 8.28 7.06
C ILE A 5 21.11 7.54 6.30
N PHE A 6 20.20 6.94 7.05
CA PHE A 6 19.01 6.28 6.53
C PHE A 6 17.89 7.29 6.42
N ILE A 7 17.29 7.37 5.24
CA ILE A 7 16.16 8.24 4.93
C ILE A 7 14.90 7.38 4.97
N LEU A 8 13.97 7.73 5.86
CA LEU A 8 12.77 6.95 6.13
C LEU A 8 11.51 7.67 5.64
N ASN A 9 10.51 6.89 5.24
CA ASN A 9 9.15 7.40 4.99
C ASN A 9 8.34 7.50 6.29
N GLU A 10 7.10 7.99 6.19
CA GLU A 10 6.19 8.15 7.35
C GLU A 10 5.88 6.84 8.10
N MET A 11 6.08 5.68 7.46
CA MET A 11 5.88 4.37 8.08
C MET A 11 7.14 3.83 8.77
N GLY A 12 8.28 4.53 8.67
CA GLY A 12 9.58 4.07 9.14
C GLY A 12 10.29 3.12 8.17
N GLU A 13 9.80 2.96 6.94
CA GLU A 13 10.47 2.18 5.90
C GLU A 13 11.62 2.98 5.28
N ARG A 14 12.75 2.31 5.02
CA ARG A 14 13.90 2.92 4.37
C ARG A 14 13.60 3.21 2.90
N ILE A 15 13.55 4.49 2.55
CA ILE A 15 13.50 4.96 1.15
C ILE A 15 14.87 4.74 0.52
N THR A 16 15.91 5.29 1.15
CA THR A 16 17.29 5.15 0.68
C THR A 16 18.26 5.39 1.84
N SER A 17 19.55 5.25 1.57
CA SER A 17 20.61 5.48 2.54
C SER A 17 21.81 6.15 1.87
N ILE A 18 22.34 7.20 2.49
CA ILE A 18 23.56 7.87 2.04
C ILE A 18 24.70 7.39 2.94
N VAL A 19 25.79 6.98 2.31
CA VAL A 19 27.02 6.54 2.98
C VAL A 19 28.17 7.43 2.52
N ASP A 20 28.82 8.10 3.46
CA ASP A 20 30.01 8.90 3.18
C ASP A 20 30.88 9.02 4.44
N ASN A 21 32.12 8.56 4.35
CA ASN A 21 33.10 8.59 5.44
C ASN A 21 34.06 9.78 5.35
N THR A 22 33.92 10.62 4.33
CA THR A 22 34.81 11.77 4.08
C THR A 22 34.28 13.08 4.64
N VAL A 23 32.96 13.13 4.90
CA VAL A 23 32.27 14.30 5.46
C VAL A 23 31.89 14.10 6.92
N THR A 24 31.55 15.19 7.59
CA THR A 24 31.02 15.12 8.96
C THR A 24 29.55 14.70 8.97
N LYS A 25 29.09 14.13 10.10
CA LYS A 25 27.67 13.79 10.33
C LYS A 25 26.71 14.92 9.97
N GLU A 26 27.04 16.16 10.34
CA GLU A 26 26.18 17.32 10.11
C GLU A 26 26.04 17.65 8.62
N GLN A 27 27.15 17.58 7.88
CA GLN A 27 27.15 17.78 6.43
C GLN A 27 26.35 16.67 5.74
N LEU A 28 26.58 15.42 6.11
CA LEU A 28 25.85 14.28 5.55
C LEU A 28 24.35 14.41 5.80
N LEU A 29 23.94 14.86 6.99
CA LEU A 29 22.53 15.06 7.35
C LEU A 29 21.91 16.21 6.57
N THR A 30 22.67 17.28 6.36
CA THR A 30 22.24 18.43 5.54
C THR A 30 21.99 17.98 4.11
N THR A 31 22.94 17.24 3.52
CA THR A 31 22.78 16.67 2.18
C THR A 31 21.58 15.75 2.07
N ALA A 32 21.34 14.90 3.08
CA ALA A 32 20.16 14.02 3.10
C ALA A 32 18.85 14.83 3.10
N LYS A 33 18.78 15.91 3.89
CA LYS A 33 17.61 16.80 3.95
C LYS A 33 17.40 17.60 2.67
N GLU A 34 18.47 18.02 2.01
CA GLU A 34 18.40 18.72 0.73
C GLU A 34 17.96 17.81 -0.41
N GLN A 35 18.46 16.56 -0.45
CA GLN A 35 18.10 15.59 -1.48
C GLN A 35 16.69 15.01 -1.28
N TRP A 36 16.25 14.87 -0.03
CA TRP A 36 14.99 14.23 0.32
C TRP A 36 14.16 15.08 1.29
N PRO A 37 13.73 16.29 0.94
CA PRO A 37 12.98 17.17 1.84
C PRO A 37 11.62 16.59 2.27
N ASP A 38 11.06 15.69 1.46
CA ASP A 38 9.79 15.01 1.73
C ASP A 38 9.93 13.75 2.60
N ALA A 39 11.15 13.44 3.07
CA ALA A 39 11.36 12.32 3.98
C ALA A 39 10.82 12.64 5.37
N ALA A 40 10.26 11.63 6.03
CA ALA A 40 9.67 11.79 7.35
C ALA A 40 10.73 11.80 8.45
N ASP A 41 11.80 11.02 8.30
CA ASP A 41 12.86 10.93 9.31
C ASP A 41 14.24 10.58 8.71
N TYR A 42 15.29 10.95 9.44
CA TYR A 42 16.69 10.74 9.06
C TYR A 42 17.48 10.15 10.22
N ILE A 43 17.94 8.90 10.07
CA ILE A 43 18.61 8.18 11.13
C ILE A 43 20.10 8.04 10.82
N TYR A 44 20.93 8.63 11.69
CA TYR A 44 22.38 8.46 11.63
C TYR A 44 22.81 7.19 12.36
N SER A 45 23.67 6.40 11.73
CA SER A 45 24.29 5.23 12.34
C SER A 45 25.79 5.19 12.06
N GLU A 46 26.58 5.04 13.13
CA GLU A 46 28.03 4.81 13.05
C GLU A 46 28.35 3.37 12.63
N ASN A 47 27.42 2.44 12.84
CA ASN A 47 27.51 1.05 12.42
C ASN A 47 26.41 0.74 11.40
N GLY A 48 26.40 1.51 10.31
CA GLY A 48 25.33 1.44 9.33
C GLY A 48 25.21 0.10 8.61
N ASP A 49 26.27 -0.71 8.55
CA ASP A 49 26.22 -2.04 7.93
C ASP A 49 25.19 -2.95 8.65
N ASN A 50 25.20 -2.98 9.98
CA ASN A 50 24.23 -3.76 10.77
C ASN A 50 22.81 -3.20 10.65
N MET A 51 22.69 -1.87 10.64
CA MET A 51 21.40 -1.21 10.49
C MET A 51 20.79 -1.46 9.11
N LEU A 52 21.62 -1.45 8.06
CA LEU A 52 21.23 -1.77 6.70
C LEU A 52 20.75 -3.21 6.58
N ASP A 53 21.42 -4.17 7.22
CA ASP A 53 20.98 -5.58 7.24
C ASP A 53 19.57 -5.74 7.82
N GLU A 54 19.22 -5.00 8.88
CA GLU A 54 17.87 -5.01 9.44
C GLU A 54 16.82 -4.40 8.47
N PHE A 55 17.18 -3.33 7.75
CA PHE A 55 16.32 -2.80 6.68
C PHE A 55 16.19 -3.76 5.49
N MET A 56 17.26 -4.49 5.14
CA MET A 56 17.25 -5.49 4.07
C MET A 56 16.41 -6.72 4.43
N LYS A 57 16.20 -6.99 5.73
CA LYS A 57 15.21 -7.96 6.22
C LYS A 57 13.77 -7.47 6.11
N GLY A 58 13.55 -6.23 5.64
CA GLY A 58 12.23 -5.63 5.48
C GLY A 58 11.65 -5.05 6.77
N LYS A 59 12.46 -4.82 7.81
CA LYS A 59 11.99 -4.18 9.04
C LYS A 59 11.89 -2.67 8.87
N PHE A 60 10.93 -2.06 9.55
CA PHE A 60 10.75 -0.62 9.62
C PHE A 60 11.43 -0.10 10.89
N TYR A 61 11.90 1.14 10.88
CA TYR A 61 12.53 1.78 12.02
C TYR A 61 11.61 2.89 12.53
N VAL A 62 10.93 2.64 13.65
CA VAL A 62 9.92 3.52 14.24
C VAL A 62 10.28 3.75 15.71
N ASP A 63 10.25 5.01 16.15
CA ASP A 63 10.56 5.41 17.54
C ASP A 63 11.89 4.86 18.09
N GLY A 64 12.92 4.80 17.24
CA GLY A 64 14.25 4.32 17.63
C GLY A 64 14.38 2.80 17.75
N LYS A 65 13.42 2.02 17.22
CA LYS A 65 13.45 0.55 17.23
C LYS A 65 13.08 -0.04 15.88
N PHE A 66 13.71 -1.16 15.54
CA PHE A 66 13.28 -1.98 14.42
C PHE A 66 12.01 -2.75 14.76
N VAL A 67 10.96 -2.53 13.98
CA VAL A 67 9.69 -3.22 14.05
C VAL A 67 9.49 -4.00 12.76
N GLU A 68 8.95 -5.21 12.86
CA GLU A 68 8.47 -5.89 11.66
C GLU A 68 7.24 -5.14 11.15
N PRO A 69 7.16 -4.82 9.85
CA PRO A 69 5.98 -4.19 9.29
C PRO A 69 4.81 -5.15 9.51
N GLN A 70 3.95 -4.82 10.47
CA GLN A 70 2.69 -5.52 10.59
C GLN A 70 1.92 -5.20 9.31
N ALA A 71 1.56 -6.24 8.56
CA ALA A 71 0.61 -6.10 7.47
C ALA A 71 -0.60 -5.35 8.05
N LYS A 72 -0.76 -4.09 7.67
CA LYS A 72 -1.83 -3.25 8.19
C LYS A 72 -3.11 -4.00 7.87
N GLU A 73 -3.81 -4.47 8.91
CA GLU A 73 -5.06 -5.17 8.67
C GLU A 73 -5.91 -4.24 7.79
N PRO A 74 -6.39 -4.72 6.62
CA PRO A 74 -7.08 -3.84 5.70
C PRO A 74 -8.22 -3.20 6.46
N THR A 75 -8.27 -1.88 6.39
CA THR A 75 -9.30 -1.09 7.07
C THR A 75 -10.66 -1.56 6.58
N LYS A 76 -11.72 -1.30 7.35
CA LYS A 76 -13.09 -1.64 6.90
C LYS A 76 -13.38 -1.04 5.52
N ALA A 77 -12.87 0.16 5.26
CA ALA A 77 -13.00 0.82 3.97
C ALA A 77 -12.29 0.05 2.83
N GLU A 78 -11.07 -0.41 3.05
CA GLU A 78 -10.32 -1.23 2.07
C GLU A 78 -10.97 -2.59 1.84
N LYS A 79 -11.41 -3.28 2.91
CA LYS A 79 -12.18 -4.54 2.80
C LYS A 79 -13.47 -4.35 1.99
N ILE A 80 -14.18 -3.25 2.21
CA ILE A 80 -15.39 -2.91 1.44
C ILE A 80 -15.03 -2.57 -0.01
N ALA A 81 -13.93 -1.85 -0.25
CA ALA A 81 -13.47 -1.51 -1.60
C ALA A 81 -13.08 -2.75 -2.39
N GLU A 82 -12.41 -3.71 -1.76
CA GLU A 82 -12.06 -5.00 -2.37
C GLU A 82 -13.30 -5.81 -2.74
N ILE A 83 -14.28 -5.89 -1.82
CA ILE A 83 -15.58 -6.52 -2.10
C ILE A 83 -16.25 -5.86 -3.30
N ARG A 84 -16.33 -4.51 -3.32
CA ARG A 84 -16.93 -3.79 -4.46
C ARG A 84 -16.19 -4.06 -5.76
N ASN A 85 -14.85 -4.05 -5.74
CA ASN A 85 -14.05 -4.29 -6.93
C ASN A 85 -14.31 -5.69 -7.52
N TYR A 86 -14.41 -6.70 -6.65
CA TYR A 86 -14.77 -8.06 -7.05
C TYR A 86 -16.14 -8.14 -7.74
N TYR A 87 -17.16 -7.44 -7.24
CA TYR A 87 -18.49 -7.44 -7.87
C TYR A 87 -18.57 -6.54 -9.10
N ASN A 88 -17.81 -5.44 -9.16
CA ASN A 88 -17.79 -4.52 -10.30
C ASN A 88 -17.45 -5.25 -11.60
N GLY A 89 -16.40 -6.09 -11.63
CA GLY A 89 -16.07 -6.85 -12.85
C GLY A 89 -17.18 -7.81 -13.31
N ARG A 90 -17.99 -8.33 -12.38
CA ARG A 90 -19.15 -9.17 -12.70
C ARG A 90 -20.32 -8.34 -13.22
N PHE A 91 -20.54 -7.15 -12.66
CA PHE A 91 -21.53 -6.22 -13.16
C PHE A 91 -21.17 -5.73 -14.57
N GLU A 92 -19.93 -5.36 -14.83
CA GLU A 92 -19.47 -4.96 -16.17
C GLU A 92 -19.74 -6.06 -17.20
N THR A 93 -19.45 -7.32 -16.85
CA THR A 93 -19.74 -8.46 -17.72
C THR A 93 -21.24 -8.58 -18.01
N LEU A 94 -22.10 -8.44 -16.99
CA LEU A 94 -23.56 -8.46 -17.16
C LEU A 94 -24.07 -7.28 -17.99
N GLU A 95 -23.51 -6.08 -17.81
CA GLU A 95 -23.87 -4.90 -18.59
C GLU A 95 -23.50 -5.04 -20.07
N GLN A 96 -22.33 -5.63 -20.37
CA GLN A 96 -21.94 -5.94 -21.75
C GLN A 96 -22.88 -6.97 -22.40
N MET A 97 -23.26 -8.02 -21.65
CA MET A 97 -24.25 -8.99 -22.14
C MET A 97 -25.63 -8.36 -22.34
N LEU A 98 -26.07 -7.50 -21.42
CA LEU A 98 -27.31 -6.76 -21.51
C LEU A 98 -27.35 -5.87 -22.76
N LEU A 99 -26.26 -5.15 -23.03
CA LEU A 99 -26.13 -4.30 -24.20
C LEU A 99 -26.26 -5.11 -25.49
N ARG A 100 -25.51 -6.20 -25.63
CA ARG A 100 -25.58 -7.10 -26.81
C ARG A 100 -26.99 -7.64 -27.04
N ARG A 101 -27.70 -7.96 -25.96
CA ARG A 101 -29.05 -8.53 -26.00
C ARG A 101 -30.11 -7.50 -26.38
N ARG A 102 -29.97 -6.27 -25.88
CA ARG A 102 -30.82 -5.15 -26.30
C ARG A 102 -30.66 -4.81 -27.78
N LEU A 103 -29.45 -4.90 -28.33
CA LEU A 103 -29.21 -4.65 -29.76
C LEU A 103 -29.99 -5.60 -30.69
N ILE A 104 -30.31 -6.80 -30.21
CA ILE A 104 -31.10 -7.79 -30.95
C ILE A 104 -32.56 -7.90 -30.47
N ASN A 105 -33.01 -6.98 -29.60
CA ASN A 105 -34.32 -7.02 -28.92
C ASN A 105 -34.59 -8.36 -28.22
N GLY A 106 -33.54 -9.01 -27.69
CA GLY A 106 -33.65 -10.25 -26.94
C GLY A 106 -34.21 -10.04 -25.53
N ASP A 107 -34.80 -11.08 -24.94
CA ASP A 107 -35.23 -11.08 -23.55
C ASP A 107 -34.05 -10.89 -22.59
N ILE A 108 -34.22 -10.05 -21.57
CA ILE A 108 -33.19 -9.65 -20.60
C ILE A 108 -33.53 -10.07 -19.16
N THR A 109 -34.62 -10.81 -18.96
CA THR A 109 -35.14 -11.17 -17.64
C THR A 109 -34.11 -11.95 -16.82
N ASP A 110 -33.38 -12.87 -17.45
CA ASP A 110 -32.31 -13.66 -16.83
C ASP A 110 -31.15 -12.79 -16.33
N LEU A 111 -30.74 -11.79 -17.12
CA LEU A 111 -29.67 -10.86 -16.77
C LEU A 111 -30.09 -9.93 -15.62
N GLN A 112 -31.36 -9.49 -15.61
CA GLN A 112 -31.91 -8.68 -14.53
C GLN A 112 -31.94 -9.46 -13.20
N ASP A 113 -32.31 -10.73 -13.22
CA ASP A 113 -32.34 -11.56 -12.01
C ASP A 113 -30.93 -11.88 -11.49
N GLN A 114 -29.97 -12.12 -12.39
CA GLN A 114 -28.56 -12.26 -12.03
C GLN A 114 -28.01 -10.99 -11.39
N PHE A 115 -28.34 -9.81 -11.93
CA PHE A 115 -27.94 -8.53 -11.37
C PHE A 115 -28.47 -8.35 -9.94
N LYS A 116 -29.77 -8.61 -9.72
CA LYS A 116 -30.39 -8.52 -8.38
C LYS A 116 -29.71 -9.45 -7.38
N LYS A 117 -29.44 -10.70 -7.77
CA LYS A 117 -28.78 -11.69 -6.93
C LYS A 117 -27.37 -11.25 -6.53
N LEU A 118 -26.56 -10.81 -7.49
CA LEU A 118 -25.20 -10.33 -7.22
C LEU A 118 -25.21 -9.08 -6.34
N ASN A 119 -26.15 -8.16 -6.56
CA ASN A 119 -26.27 -6.96 -5.74
C ASN A 119 -26.63 -7.29 -4.29
N GLN A 120 -27.56 -8.23 -4.06
CA GLN A 120 -27.88 -8.71 -2.73
C GLN A 120 -26.66 -9.36 -2.05
N GLU A 121 -25.93 -10.21 -2.77
CA GLU A 121 -24.72 -10.86 -2.25
C GLU A 121 -23.64 -9.83 -1.87
N MET A 122 -23.39 -8.84 -2.73
CA MET A 122 -22.46 -7.75 -2.47
C MET A 122 -22.84 -6.98 -1.19
N VAL A 123 -24.10 -6.58 -1.06
CA VAL A 123 -24.58 -5.83 0.11
C VAL A 123 -24.44 -6.66 1.38
N LEU A 124 -24.73 -7.96 1.34
CA LEU A 124 -24.54 -8.86 2.48
C LEU A 124 -23.06 -8.96 2.88
N LYS A 125 -22.15 -9.10 1.92
CA LYS A 125 -20.70 -9.14 2.19
C LYS A 125 -20.18 -7.82 2.76
N ILE A 126 -20.62 -6.68 2.22
CA ILE A 126 -20.28 -5.36 2.75
C ILE A 126 -20.76 -5.22 4.20
N LYS A 127 -22.00 -5.64 4.50
CA LYS A 127 -22.55 -5.60 5.87
C LYS A 127 -21.83 -6.55 6.84
N ALA A 128 -21.24 -7.63 6.33
CA ALA A 128 -20.48 -8.58 7.13
C ALA A 128 -19.06 -8.09 7.47
N VAL A 129 -18.57 -7.02 6.81
CA VAL A 129 -17.29 -6.39 7.18
C VAL A 129 -17.43 -5.75 8.56
N LYS A 130 -16.71 -6.33 9.54
CA LYS A 130 -16.71 -5.87 10.92
C LYS A 130 -15.68 -4.80 11.20
#